data_AF-A0A0R1WPX8-F1
#
_entry.id   AF-A0A0R1WPX8-F1
#
_cell.length_a   1.000
_cell.length_b   1.000
_cell.length_c   1.000
_cell.angle_alpha   90.00
_cell.angle_beta   90.00
_cell.angle_gamma   90.00
#
_symmetry.space_group_name_H-M   'P 1'
#
loop_
_entity.id
_entity.type
_entity.pdbx_description
1 polymer ?
#
loop_
_entity_poly.entity_id
_entity_poly.type
_entity_poly.pdbx_seq_one_letter_code
_entity_poly.pdbx_strand_id
1 'polypeptide(L)'
;MTAVKDYLDERHDKLDFYTKAITNAHGQNHPEVFDVRQEYIKLCLDARDGKNLNDNFEQLRQTTHDYAIPNDVCPVFEATYHMLKSADDINASA
;
A
#
# COMPACT_ATOMS: atom_id res chain seq x y z
N MET A 1 12.73 -11.07 -8.80
CA MET A 1 12.39 -10.31 -7.58
C MET A 1 12.82 -8.84 -7.64
N THR A 2 12.88 -8.21 -8.83
CA THR A 2 13.21 -6.77 -8.98
C THR A 2 12.00 -5.92 -9.35
N ALA A 3 11.06 -6.43 -10.16
CA ALA A 3 9.97 -5.62 -10.71
C ALA A 3 9.10 -4.90 -9.64
N VAL A 4 8.66 -5.60 -8.59
CA VAL A 4 7.87 -4.96 -7.52
C VAL A 4 8.71 -4.00 -6.69
N LYS A 5 9.98 -4.34 -6.42
CA LYS A 5 10.90 -3.47 -5.69
C LYS A 5 11.13 -2.17 -6.47
N ASP A 6 11.42 -2.27 -7.77
CA ASP A 6 11.64 -1.12 -8.64
C ASP A 6 10.37 -0.27 -8.73
N TYR A 7 9.19 -0.89 -8.84
CA TYR A 7 7.91 -0.18 -8.79
C TYR A 7 7.70 0.62 -7.50
N LEU A 8 8.03 0.01 -6.35
CA LEU A 8 7.93 0.64 -5.03
C LEU A 8 8.96 1.77 -4.88
N ASP A 9 10.21 1.56 -5.31
CA ASP A 9 11.28 2.55 -5.23
C ASP A 9 10.94 3.79 -6.09
N GLU A 10 10.47 3.60 -7.33
CA GLU A 10 10.05 4.69 -8.23
C GLU A 10 8.89 5.53 -7.67
N ARG A 11 8.03 4.93 -6.84
CA ARG A 11 6.81 5.58 -6.31
C ARG A 11 6.91 5.93 -4.83
N HIS A 12 8.08 5.71 -4.21
CA HIS A 12 8.26 5.81 -2.77
C HIS A 12 7.74 7.13 -2.21
N ASP A 13 8.21 8.27 -2.75
CA ASP A 13 7.83 9.59 -2.26
C ASP A 13 6.31 9.83 -2.35
N LYS A 14 5.68 9.34 -3.42
CA LYS A 14 4.25 9.50 -3.66
C LYS A 14 3.43 8.61 -2.73
N LEU A 15 3.77 7.33 -2.62
CA LEU A 15 3.09 6.40 -1.73
C LEU A 15 3.30 6.75 -0.26
N ASP A 16 4.48 7.24 0.12
CA ASP A 16 4.76 7.73 1.47
C ASP A 16 3.89 8.94 1.81
N PHE A 17 3.89 9.94 0.93
CA PHE A 17 3.05 11.12 1.12
C PHE A 17 1.56 10.76 1.16
N TYR A 18 1.10 9.90 0.25
CA TYR A 18 -0.31 9.56 0.12
C TYR A 18 -0.82 8.73 1.30
N THR A 19 -0.11 7.67 1.70
CA THR A 19 -0.49 6.87 2.86
C THR A 19 -0.58 7.74 4.12
N LYS A 20 0.37 8.67 4.32
CA LYS A 20 0.30 9.65 5.42
C LYS A 20 -0.88 10.61 5.29
N ALA A 21 -1.16 11.12 4.10
CA ALA A 21 -2.24 12.06 3.85
C ALA A 21 -3.62 11.44 4.16
N ILE A 22 -3.86 10.20 3.71
CA ILE A 22 -5.13 9.51 3.96
C ILE A 22 -5.28 9.14 5.44
N THR A 23 -4.19 8.82 6.14
CA THR A 23 -4.22 8.66 7.59
C THR A 23 -4.70 9.92 8.30
N ASN A 24 -4.16 11.07 7.92
CA ASN A 24 -4.52 12.34 8.56
C ASN A 24 -5.95 12.79 8.23
N ALA A 25 -6.40 12.57 6.99
CA ALA A 25 -7.68 13.07 6.49
C ALA A 25 -8.86 12.13 6.80
N HIS A 26 -8.63 10.82 6.72
CA HIS A 26 -9.69 9.81 6.75
C HIS A 26 -9.62 8.88 7.97
N GLY A 27 -8.53 8.85 8.74
CA GLY A 27 -8.33 7.87 9.81
C GLY A 27 -9.43 7.83 10.89
N GLN A 28 -10.20 8.89 11.09
CA GLN A 28 -11.34 8.87 12.01
C GLN A 28 -12.52 8.03 11.49
N ASN A 29 -12.77 8.06 10.17
CA ASN A 29 -13.87 7.32 9.53
C ASN A 29 -13.42 5.98 8.96
N HIS A 30 -12.15 5.90 8.57
CA HIS A 30 -11.48 4.77 7.95
C HIS A 30 -10.26 4.38 8.79
N PRO A 31 -10.43 3.78 9.98
CA PRO A 31 -9.31 3.47 10.86
C PRO A 31 -8.29 2.49 10.25
N GLU A 32 -8.67 1.69 9.26
CA GLU A 32 -7.79 0.77 8.53
C GLU A 32 -6.57 1.47 7.91
N VAL A 33 -6.67 2.77 7.58
CA VAL A 33 -5.55 3.51 6.97
C VAL A 33 -4.37 3.70 7.92
N PHE A 34 -4.56 3.56 9.24
CA PHE A 34 -3.45 3.54 10.19
C PHE A 34 -2.60 2.29 9.98
N ASP A 35 -3.26 1.14 9.79
CA ASP A 35 -2.60 -0.14 9.54
C ASP A 35 -1.99 -0.18 8.14
N VAL A 36 -2.71 0.28 7.11
CA VAL A 36 -2.16 0.42 5.74
C VAL A 36 -0.86 1.23 5.72
N ARG A 37 -0.77 2.29 6.52
CA ARG A 37 0.46 3.09 6.64
C ARG A 37 1.61 2.27 7.24
N GLN A 38 1.38 1.50 8.29
CA GLN A 38 2.41 0.66 8.91
C GLN A 38 2.83 -0.49 7.98
N GLU A 39 1.85 -1.12 7.34
CA GLU A 39 2.05 -2.20 6.38
C GLU A 39 2.86 -1.73 5.16
N TYR A 40 2.58 -0.53 4.64
CA TYR A 40 3.38 0.07 3.56
C TYR A 40 4.85 0.29 3.99
N ILE A 41 5.09 0.82 5.19
CA ILE A 41 6.46 1.03 5.70
C ILE A 41 7.19 -0.32 5.81
N LYS A 42 6.52 -1.34 6.37
CA LYS A 42 7.08 -2.69 6.48
C LYS A 42 7.36 -3.30 5.12
N LEU A 43 6.46 -3.16 4.16
CA LEU A 43 6.62 -3.60 2.78
C LEU A 43 7.89 -3.00 2.16
N CYS A 44 8.11 -1.69 2.29
CA CYS A 44 9.32 -1.04 1.77
C CYS A 44 10.61 -1.56 2.43
N LEU A 45 10.59 -1.78 3.76
CA LEU A 45 11.74 -2.32 4.49
C LEU A 45 12.07 -3.74 4.02
N ASP A 46 11.06 -4.62 3.94
CA ASP A 46 11.22 -6.00 3.51
C ASP A 46 11.66 -6.08 2.03
N ALA A 47 11.16 -5.20 1.17
CA ALA A 47 11.56 -5.11 -0.23
C ALA A 47 13.04 -4.69 -0.37
N ARG A 48 13.50 -3.73 0.44
CA ARG A 48 14.90 -3.30 0.47
C ARG A 48 15.83 -4.41 0.96
N ASP A 49 15.39 -5.19 1.94
CA ASP A 49 16.14 -6.31 2.51
C ASP A 49 16.10 -7.56 1.59
N GLY A 50 15.40 -7.52 0.46
CA GLY A 50 15.29 -8.63 -0.48
C GLY A 50 14.48 -9.83 0.05
N LYS A 51 13.56 -9.59 0.99
CA LYS A 51 12.71 -10.64 1.57
C LYS A 51 11.57 -11.00 0.62
N ASN A 52 10.92 -12.14 0.91
CA ASN A 52 9.65 -12.49 0.28
C ASN A 52 8.56 -11.51 0.76
N LEU A 53 7.79 -10.97 -0.18
CA LEU A 53 6.77 -9.95 0.09
C LEU A 53 5.34 -10.51 0.15
N ASN A 54 5.14 -11.82 -0.06
CA ASN A 54 3.81 -12.42 -0.09
C ASN A 54 3.01 -12.15 1.18
N ASP A 55 3.62 -12.30 2.35
CA ASP A 55 2.97 -12.04 3.64
C ASP A 55 2.64 -10.54 3.82
N ASN A 56 3.47 -9.64 3.28
CA ASN A 56 3.19 -8.20 3.30
C ASN A 56 1.96 -7.87 2.47
N PHE A 57 1.86 -8.43 1.27
CA PHE A 57 0.72 -8.20 0.39
C PHE A 57 -0.54 -8.94 0.86
N GLU A 58 -0.42 -10.10 1.47
CA GLU A 58 -1.55 -10.79 2.12
C GLU A 58 -2.16 -9.94 3.22
N GLN A 59 -1.32 -9.35 4.08
CA GLN A 59 -1.79 -8.45 5.12
C GLN A 59 -2.48 -7.21 4.54
N LEU A 60 -1.88 -6.57 3.52
CA LEU A 60 -2.50 -5.44 2.84
C LEU A 60 -3.87 -5.79 2.25
N ARG A 61 -4.01 -6.94 1.59
CA ARG A 61 -5.31 -7.40 1.07
C ARG A 61 -6.34 -7.58 2.19
N GLN A 62 -5.95 -8.18 3.31
CA GLN A 62 -6.85 -8.36 4.45
C GLN A 62 -7.33 -7.01 5.02
N THR A 63 -6.40 -6.10 5.31
CA THR A 63 -6.69 -4.79 5.89
C THR A 63 -7.55 -3.92 4.97
N THR A 64 -7.29 -3.98 3.67
CA THR A 64 -7.99 -3.16 2.66
C THR A 64 -9.22 -3.82 2.05
N HIS A 65 -9.57 -5.04 2.48
CA HIS A 65 -10.62 -5.86 1.86
C HIS A 65 -10.40 -5.99 0.34
N ASP A 66 -9.25 -6.52 -0.05
CA ASP A 66 -8.78 -6.65 -1.44
C ASP A 66 -8.73 -5.30 -2.19
N TYR A 67 -8.22 -4.27 -1.53
CA TYR A 67 -8.11 -2.90 -2.06
C TYR A 67 -9.47 -2.29 -2.45
N ALA A 68 -10.53 -2.63 -1.72
CA ALA A 68 -11.86 -2.05 -1.95
C ALA A 68 -11.84 -0.54 -1.67
N ILE A 69 -12.49 0.23 -2.55
CA ILE A 69 -12.59 1.69 -2.43
C ILE A 69 -13.92 2.03 -1.76
N PRO A 70 -13.92 2.67 -0.57
CA PRO A 70 -15.15 3.17 0.04
C PRO A 70 -15.74 4.34 -0.76
N ASN A 71 -17.05 4.57 -0.68
CA ASN A 71 -17.73 5.59 -1.48
C ASN A 71 -17.55 7.03 -0.94
N ASP A 72 -17.00 7.18 0.26
CA ASP A 72 -16.87 8.45 0.99
C ASP A 72 -15.41 8.90 1.18
N VAL A 73 -14.53 8.48 0.27
CA VAL A 73 -13.11 8.84 0.27
C VAL A 73 -12.74 9.85 -0.81
N CYS A 74 -11.59 10.50 -0.64
CA CYS A 74 -11.07 11.43 -1.66
C CYS A 74 -10.26 10.70 -2.75
N PRO A 75 -10.01 11.33 -3.92
CA PRO A 75 -9.22 10.72 -5.00
C PRO A 75 -7.79 10.30 -4.61
N VAL A 76 -7.20 10.90 -3.56
CA VAL A 76 -5.89 10.49 -3.04
C VAL A 76 -5.96 9.10 -2.39
N PHE A 77 -7.05 8.79 -1.69
CA PHE A 77 -7.31 7.47 -1.13
C PHE A 77 -7.40 6.43 -2.24
N GLU A 78 -8.26 6.67 -3.23
CA GLU A 78 -8.44 5.78 -4.38
C GLU A 78 -7.10 5.50 -5.08
N ALA A 79 -6.33 6.56 -5.36
CA ALA A 79 -5.02 6.45 -5.97
C ALA A 79 -4.02 5.66 -5.11
N THR A 80 -4.09 5.78 -3.77
CA THR A 80 -3.23 5.02 -2.85
C THR A 80 -3.49 3.53 -2.99
N TYR A 81 -4.75 3.12 -2.90
CA TYR A 81 -5.14 1.72 -2.97
C TYR A 81 -4.87 1.12 -4.36
N HIS A 82 -5.09 1.87 -5.43
CA HIS A 82 -4.73 1.43 -6.77
C HIS A 82 -3.22 1.22 -6.98
N MET A 83 -2.38 2.07 -6.39
CA MET A 83 -0.92 1.90 -6.47
C MET A 83 -0.44 0.71 -5.63
N LEU A 84 -1.02 0.50 -4.44
CA LEU A 84 -0.71 -0.67 -3.62
C LEU A 84 -1.16 -1.97 -4.30
N LYS A 85 -2.35 -1.98 -4.92
CA LYS A 85 -2.84 -3.10 -5.72
C LYS A 85 -1.94 -3.40 -6.91
N SER A 86 -1.51 -2.36 -7.64
CA SER A 86 -0.56 -2.54 -8.75
C SER A 86 0.74 -3.18 -8.29
N ALA A 87 1.26 -2.79 -7.12
CA ALA A 87 2.46 -3.41 -6.55
C ALA A 87 2.23 -4.89 -6.20
N ASP A 88 1.07 -5.23 -5.64
CA ASP A 88 0.67 -6.61 -5.36
C ASP A 88 0.57 -7.46 -6.64
N ASP A 89 -0.12 -6.95 -7.66
CA ASP A 89 -0.26 -7.63 -8.95
C ASP A 89 1.12 -7.91 -9.60
N ILE A 90 2.06 -6.96 -9.49
CA ILE A 90 3.44 -7.14 -9.97
C ILE A 90 4.17 -8.21 -9.15
N ASN A 91 3.98 -8.25 -7.83
CA ASN A 91 4.57 -9.29 -6.98
C ASN A 91 3.99 -10.68 -7.28
N ALA A 92 2.67 -10.79 -7.46
CA ALA A 92 1.98 -12.05 -7.74
C ALA A 92 2.31 -12.62 -9.13
N SER A 93 2.73 -11.75 -10.06
CA SER A 93 3.10 -12.13 -11.44
C SER A 93 4.59 -12.48 -11.60
N ALA A 94 5.40 -12.39 -10.53
CA ALA A 94 6.86 -12.54 -10.56
C ALA A 94 7.33 -13.91 -10.08
#